data_AF-A0A1Z4NHC2-F1
#
_entry.id   AF-A0A1Z4NHC2-F1
#
_cell.length_a   1.000
_cell.length_b   1.000
_cell.length_c   1.000
_cell.angle_alpha   90.00
_cell.angle_beta   90.00
_cell.angle_gamma   90.00
#
_symmetry.space_group_name_H-M   'P 1'
#
loop_
_entity.id
_entity.type
_entity.pdbx_description
1 polymer ?
#
loop_
_entity_poly.entity_id
_entity_poly.type
_entity_poly.pdbx_seq_one_letter_code
_entity_poly.pdbx_strand_id
1 'polypeptide(L)' 'MSLINASNTHPEMADTEIWQSLKQAIASSSGFQRWLLESNSQLQSLSLDRQVQRYLRETLENLAY' A
#
# COMPACT_ATOMS: atom_id res chain seq x y z
N MET A 1 -17.81 -40.69 -3.85
CA MET A 1 -16.61 -40.61 -3.00
C MET A 1 -15.82 -39.39 -3.43
N SER A 2 -15.60 -38.47 -2.50
CA SER A 2 -15.53 -37.02 -2.67
C SER A 2 -14.28 -36.48 -3.39
N LEU A 3 -14.49 -35.37 -4.12
CA LEU A 3 -13.49 -34.50 -4.73
C LEU A 3 -12.71 -33.74 -3.64
N ILE A 4 -11.39 -33.86 -3.61
CA ILE A 4 -10.53 -32.97 -2.80
C ILE A 4 -9.61 -32.24 -3.77
N ASN A 5 -10.10 -31.11 -4.28
CA ASN A 5 -9.31 -30.15 -5.03
C ASN A 5 -8.46 -29.37 -4.02
N ALA A 6 -7.22 -29.80 -3.82
CA ALA A 6 -6.26 -29.07 -3.01
C ALA A 6 -6.11 -27.66 -3.58
N SER A 7 -6.46 -26.69 -2.75
CA SER A 7 -6.38 -25.26 -3.01
C SER A 7 -4.99 -24.88 -3.51
N ASN A 8 -4.87 -24.66 -4.81
CA ASN A 8 -3.71 -24.03 -5.43
C ASN A 8 -3.78 -22.51 -5.15
N THR A 9 -3.65 -22.11 -3.88
CA THR A 9 -3.44 -20.70 -3.53
C THR A 9 -1.99 -20.38 -3.88
N HIS A 10 -1.79 -19.84 -5.08
CA HIS A 10 -0.50 -19.36 -5.55
C HIS A 10 0.01 -18.28 -4.58
N PRO A 11 1.19 -18.44 -3.95
CA PRO A 11 1.70 -17.47 -2.98
C PRO A 11 1.75 -16.04 -3.53
N GLU A 12 2.07 -15.86 -4.82
CA GLU A 12 2.06 -14.55 -5.48
C GLU A 12 0.70 -13.83 -5.48
N MET A 13 -0.42 -14.58 -5.52
CA MET A 13 -1.75 -13.99 -5.42
C MET A 13 -2.03 -13.48 -4.00
N ALA A 14 -1.58 -14.23 -2.99
CA ALA A 14 -1.70 -13.82 -1.60
C ALA A 14 -0.83 -12.59 -1.30
N ASP A 15 0.42 -12.56 -1.76
CA ASP A 15 1.31 -11.39 -1.64
C ASP A 15 0.72 -10.14 -2.31
N THR A 16 0.10 -10.32 -3.49
CA THR A 16 -0.57 -9.22 -4.19
C THR A 16 -1.76 -8.69 -3.39
N GLU A 17 -2.61 -9.56 -2.84
CA GLU A 17 -3.77 -9.17 -2.04
C GLU A 17 -3.36 -8.47 -0.74
N ILE A 18 -2.32 -8.97 -0.08
CA ILE A 18 -1.72 -8.36 1.12
C ILE A 18 -1.20 -6.97 0.77
N TRP A 19 -0.48 -6.81 -0.34
CA TRP A 19 0.03 -5.52 -0.78
C TRP A 19 -1.09 -4.52 -1.08
N GLN A 20 -2.17 -4.95 -1.76
CA GLN A 20 -3.31 -4.07 -2.02
C GLN A 20 -3.98 -3.62 -0.71
N SER A 21 -4.20 -4.55 0.22
CA SER A 21 -4.80 -4.26 1.52
C SER A 21 -3.98 -3.27 2.34
N LEU A 22 -2.65 -3.44 2.35
CA LEU A 22 -1.72 -2.53 3.01
C LEU A 22 -1.79 -1.12 2.41
N LYS A 23 -1.77 -0.99 1.08
CA LYS A 23 -1.90 0.32 0.42
C LYS A 23 -3.19 1.04 0.80
N GLN A 24 -4.31 0.32 0.84
CA GLN A 24 -5.61 0.89 1.23
C GLN A 24 -5.63 1.32 2.71
N ALA A 25 -5.02 0.52 3.60
CA ALA A 25 -4.90 0.87 5.01
C ALA A 25 -4.06 2.13 5.21
N ILE A 26 -2.95 2.28 4.47
CA ILE A 26 -2.13 3.49 4.49
C ILE A 26 -2.92 4.68 3.93
N ALA A 27 -3.58 4.52 2.78
CA ALA A 27 -4.35 5.57 2.12
C ALA A 27 -5.49 6.13 2.98
N SER A 28 -6.11 5.27 3.80
CA SER A 28 -7.18 5.65 4.72
C SER A 28 -6.67 6.21 6.04
N SER A 29 -5.37 6.16 6.31
CA SER A 29 -4.79 6.71 7.53
C SER A 29 -4.76 8.24 7.52
N SER A 30 -5.00 8.84 8.69
CA SER A 30 -5.00 10.30 8.85
C SER A 30 -3.62 10.93 8.59
N GLY A 31 -2.54 10.22 8.90
CA GLY A 31 -1.17 10.68 8.62
C GLY A 31 -0.90 10.81 7.12
N PHE A 32 -1.28 9.80 6.33
CA PHE A 32 -1.13 9.82 4.88
C PHE A 32 -2.00 10.90 4.23
N GLN A 33 -3.26 11.02 4.64
CA GLN A 33 -4.19 12.01 4.07
C GLN A 33 -3.70 13.45 4.31
N ARG A 34 -3.23 13.74 5.53
CA ARG A 34 -2.64 15.06 5.85
C ARG A 34 -1.38 15.32 5.02
N TRP A 35 -0.46 14.37 5.01
CA TRP A 35 0.75 14.46 4.20
C TRP A 35 0.45 14.70 2.71
N LEU A 36 -0.56 14.03 2.14
CA LEU A 36 -0.96 14.19 0.75
C LEU A 36 -1.61 15.56 0.48
N LEU A 37 -2.39 16.09 1.43
CA LEU A 37 -2.98 17.44 1.36
C LEU A 37 -1.92 18.54 1.45
N GLU A 38 -0.89 18.32 2.28
CA GLU A 38 0.25 19.23 2.45
C GLU A 38 1.27 19.11 1.30
N SER A 39 1.18 18.04 0.50
CA SER A 39 2.02 17.80 -0.67
C SER A 39 1.59 18.61 -1.91
N ASN A 40 2.50 18.74 -2.88
CA ASN A 40 2.24 19.42 -4.14
C ASN A 40 1.10 18.73 -4.94
N SER A 41 0.33 19.50 -5.73
CA SER A 41 -0.74 18.99 -6.60
C SER A 41 -0.26 17.94 -7.60
N GLN A 42 1.01 17.98 -8.02
CA GLN A 42 1.64 16.94 -8.84
C GLN A 42 1.74 15.59 -8.15
N LEU A 43 1.74 15.55 -6.82
CA LEU A 43 1.83 14.31 -6.04
C LEU A 43 0.45 13.65 -5.92
N GLN A 44 -0.60 14.45 -5.82
CA GLN A 44 -2.00 14.00 -5.83
C GLN A 44 -2.43 13.40 -7.17
N SER A 45 -1.80 13.82 -8.29
CA SER A 45 -2.07 13.25 -9.62
C SER A 45 -1.35 11.92 -9.90
N LEU A 46 -0.45 11.48 -9.00
CA LEU A 46 0.22 10.19 -9.14
C LEU A 46 -0.71 9.03 -8.79
N SER A 47 -0.34 7.83 -9.23
CA SER A 47 -1.02 6.61 -8.78
C SER A 47 -0.86 6.39 -7.29
N LEU A 48 -1.83 5.70 -6.67
CA LEU A 48 -1.79 5.38 -5.25
C LEU A 48 -0.49 4.67 -4.85
N ASP A 49 -0.01 3.73 -5.68
CA ASP A 49 1.28 3.07 -5.46
C ASP A 49 2.45 4.05 -5.33
N ARG A 50 2.51 5.07 -6.19
CA ARG A 50 3.57 6.10 -6.15
C ARG A 50 3.43 7.01 -4.94
N GLN A 51 2.21 7.36 -4.56
CA GLN A 51 1.94 8.18 -3.38
C GLN A 51 2.36 7.43 -2.10
N VAL A 52 1.91 6.17 -1.96
CA VAL A 52 2.27 5.31 -0.82
C VAL A 52 3.78 5.08 -0.75
N GLN A 53 4.44 4.81 -1.89
CA GLN A 53 5.90 4.63 -1.92
C GLN A 53 6.66 5.88 -1.46
N ARG A 54 6.21 7.08 -1.86
CA ARG A 54 6.83 8.34 -1.41
C ARG A 54 6.59 8.60 0.07
N TYR A 55 5.35 8.44 0.54
CA TYR A 55 5.01 8.60 1.95
C TYR A 55 5.86 7.68 2.84
N LEU A 56 5.97 6.40 2.48
CA LEU A 56 6.79 5.44 3.23
C LEU A 56 8.26 5.81 3.22
N ARG A 57 8.81 6.28 2.09
CA ARG A 57 10.20 6.73 2.03
C ARG A 57 10.45 7.88 2.99
N GLU A 58 9.66 8.94 2.90
CA GLU A 58 9.85 10.15 3.71
C GLU A 58 9.61 9.88 5.21
N THR A 59 8.63 9.04 5.55
CA THR A 59 8.36 8.67 6.96
C THR A 59 9.44 7.77 7.55
N LEU A 60 10.04 6.88 6.75
CA LEU A 60 11.15 6.03 7.21
C LEU A 60 12.48 6.80 7.28
N GLU A 61 12.73 7.75 6.39
CA GLU A 61 13.91 8.63 6.44
C GLU A 61 13.93 9.47 7.72
N ASN A 62 12.77 9.92 8.20
CA ASN A 62 12.64 10.69 9.44
C ASN A 62 12.82 9.87 10.74
N LEU A 63 12.84 8.54 10.66
CA LEU A 63 13.02 7.63 11.82
C LEU A 63 14.44 7.04 11.90
N ALA A 64 15.30 7.33 10.93
CA ALA A 64 16.66 6.78 10.84
C ALA A 64 17.74 7.66 11.52
N TYR A 65 17.33 8.65 12.32
CA TYR A 65 18.19 9.51 13.13
C TYR A 65 18.11 9.12 14.61
#